data_AF-A0A0W0YQ53-F1
#
_entry.id   AF-A0A0W0YQ53-F1
#
_cell.length_a   1.000
_cell.length_b   1.000
_cell.length_c   1.000
_cell.angle_alpha   90.00
_cell.angle_beta   90.00
_cell.angle_gamma   90.00
#
_symmetry.space_group_name_H-M   'P 1'
#
loop_
_entity.id
_entity.type
_entity.pdbx_description
1 polymer ?
#
loop_
_entity_poly.entity_id
_entity_poly.type
_entity_poly.pdbx_seq_one_letter_code
_entity_poly.pdbx_strand_id
1 'polypeptide(L)'
;MHFLKKLLILFIVLPAYAQEAKQNIPNIIRKPGAIIKHYVSSDEAFERLGQGKRTIDFPTQIIRISGTVNEANLSCDDVFNTINYDYLGFVIDSGKTTYNSYVYCGFNPETEKAERFSISTYFDPLTDSAVDEVKEWLEVMNGTDLYGTPFVIESARELVISLRVSAGVKESEKDPNLLVFKTQTSNHYFKTDYQMKQELMADIKNQFYSLDSRVVLPFFAKWFYPSSEATYNRVLHASNYVYLEPERIFLMDKEPKIFSPMIKMTYAHSCFNSPSKFCL
;
A
#
# COMPACT_ATOMS: atom_id res chain seq x y z
N MET A 1 -51.19 -0.62 -53.32
CA MET A 1 -50.86 0.81 -53.49
C MET A 1 -50.88 1.44 -52.10
N HIS A 2 -49.72 1.93 -51.64
CA HIS A 2 -49.56 3.08 -50.71
C HIS A 2 -50.23 2.99 -49.31
N PHE A 3 -49.59 3.22 -48.16
CA PHE A 3 -48.40 4.02 -47.86
C PHE A 3 -47.85 3.61 -46.48
N LEU A 4 -46.53 3.50 -46.43
CA LEU A 4 -45.67 3.35 -45.27
C LEU A 4 -45.81 4.58 -44.34
N LYS A 5 -46.04 4.39 -43.03
CA LYS A 5 -45.67 5.39 -42.02
C LYS A 5 -44.84 4.74 -40.92
N LYS A 6 -43.54 5.08 -41.01
CA LYS A 6 -42.47 4.80 -40.08
C LYS A 6 -42.84 5.26 -38.66
N LEU A 7 -42.59 4.42 -37.66
CA LEU A 7 -42.04 4.92 -36.40
C LEU A 7 -40.94 3.98 -35.90
N LEU A 8 -39.81 4.62 -35.69
CA LEU A 8 -38.49 4.13 -35.34
C LEU A 8 -38.46 3.94 -33.82
N ILE A 9 -38.16 2.74 -33.31
CA ILE A 9 -37.55 2.59 -31.99
C ILE A 9 -36.39 1.61 -32.16
N LEU A 10 -35.25 2.20 -32.53
CA LEU A 10 -33.96 1.56 -32.46
C LEU A 10 -33.56 1.59 -30.97
N PHE A 11 -33.71 0.47 -30.25
CA PHE A 11 -33.04 0.30 -28.96
C PHE A 11 -31.54 0.21 -29.24
N ILE A 12 -30.86 1.35 -29.12
CA ILE A 12 -29.40 1.38 -29.00
C ILE A 12 -29.10 0.81 -27.61
N VAL A 13 -28.83 -0.49 -27.56
CA VAL A 13 -28.12 -1.09 -26.43
C VAL A 13 -26.70 -0.55 -26.52
N LEU A 14 -26.44 0.56 -25.84
CA LEU A 14 -25.08 0.98 -25.54
C LEU A 14 -24.50 -0.09 -24.61
N PRO A 15 -23.44 -0.82 -24.99
CA PRO A 15 -22.66 -1.52 -23.99
C PRO A 15 -22.08 -0.46 -23.06
N ALA A 16 -22.22 -0.75 -21.77
CA ALA A 16 -21.71 0.03 -20.67
C ALA A 16 -20.28 0.53 -20.95
N TYR A 17 -19.99 1.74 -20.45
CA TYR A 17 -18.66 2.29 -20.33
C TYR A 17 -17.65 1.20 -19.96
N ALA A 18 -16.89 0.72 -20.94
CA ALA A 18 -15.61 0.10 -20.69
C ALA A 18 -14.70 1.24 -20.23
N GLN A 19 -14.75 1.54 -18.94
CA GLN A 19 -13.68 2.27 -18.29
C GLN A 19 -12.46 1.37 -18.47
N GLU A 20 -11.54 1.73 -19.37
CA GLU A 20 -10.22 1.11 -19.46
C GLU A 20 -9.67 1.04 -18.03
N ALA A 21 -9.63 -0.17 -17.47
CA ALA A 21 -9.00 -0.41 -16.20
C ALA A 21 -7.55 0.02 -16.41
N LYS A 22 -7.14 1.11 -15.75
CA LYS A 22 -5.77 1.58 -15.77
C LYS A 22 -4.96 0.46 -15.14
N GLN A 23 -4.34 -0.38 -15.97
CA GLN A 23 -3.67 -1.59 -15.52
C GLN A 23 -2.57 -1.20 -14.53
N ASN A 24 -2.64 -1.69 -13.30
CA ASN A 24 -1.63 -1.41 -12.29
C ASN A 24 -0.34 -2.17 -12.65
N ILE A 25 0.61 -1.47 -13.26
CA ILE A 25 1.90 -2.05 -13.65
C ILE A 25 2.73 -2.32 -12.39
N PRO A 26 3.11 -3.58 -12.09
CA PRO A 26 3.90 -3.89 -10.91
C PRO A 26 5.34 -3.41 -11.05
N ASN A 27 5.95 -3.10 -9.92
CA ASN A 27 7.40 -3.06 -9.82
C ASN A 27 7.94 -4.50 -9.80
N ILE A 28 8.77 -4.85 -10.78
CA ILE A 28 9.34 -6.19 -10.93
C ILE A 28 10.77 -6.20 -10.38
N ILE A 29 11.03 -7.06 -9.40
CA ILE A 29 12.38 -7.27 -8.85
C ILE A 29 12.80 -8.69 -9.19
N ARG A 30 13.89 -8.82 -9.94
CA ARG A 30 14.51 -10.12 -10.27
C ARG A 30 15.69 -10.37 -9.34
N LYS A 31 15.73 -11.55 -8.73
CA LYS A 31 16.84 -12.05 -7.91
C LYS A 31 17.27 -13.41 -8.47
N PRO A 32 18.50 -13.87 -8.20
CA PRO A 32 18.89 -15.24 -8.54
C PRO A 32 17.88 -16.25 -7.97
N GLY A 33 17.26 -17.04 -8.86
CA GLY A 33 16.24 -18.04 -8.50
C GLY A 33 14.90 -17.49 -7.99
N ALA A 34 14.59 -16.21 -8.23
CA ALA A 34 13.29 -15.65 -7.84
C ALA A 34 12.85 -14.41 -8.64
N ILE A 35 11.53 -14.26 -8.74
CA ILE A 35 10.87 -13.05 -9.25
C ILE A 35 9.93 -12.53 -8.16
N ILE A 36 9.87 -11.22 -8.03
CA ILE A 36 8.94 -10.51 -7.16
C ILE A 36 8.15 -9.53 -8.01
N LYS A 37 6.83 -9.50 -7.82
CA LYS A 37 5.95 -8.45 -8.33
C LYS A 37 5.36 -7.69 -7.14
N HIS A 38 5.57 -6.38 -7.12
CA HIS A 38 5.03 -5.49 -6.11
C HIS A 38 3.98 -4.56 -6.72
N TYR A 39 2.78 -4.60 -6.15
CA TYR A 39 1.64 -3.77 -6.53
C TYR A 39 1.29 -2.85 -5.36
N VAL A 40 1.06 -1.57 -5.66
CA VAL A 40 0.60 -0.61 -4.66
C VAL A 40 -0.48 0.25 -5.29
N SER A 41 -1.58 0.47 -4.57
CA SER A 41 -2.60 1.42 -5.01
C SER A 41 -2.04 2.84 -4.98
N SER A 42 -2.39 3.68 -5.94
CA SER A 42 -1.99 5.10 -5.90
C SER A 42 -2.66 5.85 -4.74
N ASP A 43 -1.94 6.82 -4.18
CA ASP A 43 -2.50 7.73 -3.16
C ASP A 43 -3.68 8.55 -3.72
N GLU A 44 -3.69 8.82 -5.03
CA GLU A 44 -4.81 9.49 -5.72
C GLU A 44 -6.15 8.76 -5.57
N ALA A 45 -6.16 7.42 -5.60
CA ALA A 45 -7.38 6.65 -5.43
C ALA A 45 -7.96 6.85 -4.03
N PHE A 46 -7.10 6.83 -3.01
CA PHE A 46 -7.49 7.08 -1.62
C PHE A 46 -7.98 8.53 -1.42
N GLU A 47 -7.33 9.51 -2.04
CA GLU A 47 -7.75 10.91 -1.94
C GLU A 47 -9.09 11.19 -2.62
N ARG A 48 -9.31 10.62 -3.80
CA ARG A 48 -10.54 10.85 -4.57
C ARG A 48 -11.74 10.08 -4.02
N LEU A 49 -11.52 8.85 -3.56
CA LEU A 49 -12.58 7.90 -3.26
C LEU A 49 -12.60 7.45 -1.79
N GLY A 50 -11.45 7.49 -1.11
CA GLY A 50 -11.32 7.05 0.27
C GLY A 50 -11.72 8.12 1.27
N GLN A 51 -11.15 9.33 1.21
CA GLN A 51 -11.32 10.32 2.28
C GLN A 51 -12.78 10.70 2.55
N GLY A 52 -13.28 10.28 3.72
CA GLY A 52 -14.60 10.68 4.24
C GLY A 52 -15.80 10.02 3.55
N LYS A 53 -15.58 9.01 2.70
CA LYS A 53 -16.67 8.32 1.97
C LYS A 53 -17.02 6.93 2.52
N ARG A 54 -16.23 6.39 3.44
CA ARG A 54 -16.55 5.18 4.19
C ARG A 54 -17.03 5.57 5.58
N THR A 55 -18.25 5.17 5.92
CA THR A 55 -18.84 5.37 7.24
C THR A 55 -18.89 4.07 8.05
N ILE A 56 -18.76 2.92 7.37
CA ILE A 56 -18.74 1.60 7.98
C ILE A 56 -17.32 1.28 8.50
N ASP A 57 -17.23 0.89 9.76
CA ASP A 57 -15.99 0.34 10.33
C ASP A 57 -15.74 -1.05 9.73
N PHE A 58 -14.55 -1.26 9.17
CA PHE A 58 -14.18 -2.50 8.50
C PHE A 58 -12.68 -2.75 8.66
N PRO A 59 -12.27 -3.93 9.19
CA PRO A 59 -10.88 -4.21 9.49
C PRO A 59 -10.04 -4.32 8.23
N THR A 60 -8.76 -3.97 8.34
CA THR A 60 -7.79 -4.23 7.25
C THR A 60 -7.71 -5.73 7.01
N GLN A 61 -7.81 -6.12 5.74
CA GLN A 61 -7.69 -7.51 5.33
C GLN A 61 -6.24 -7.84 5.01
N ILE A 62 -5.78 -9.02 5.43
CA ILE A 62 -4.40 -9.49 5.33
C ILE A 62 -4.39 -10.83 4.59
N ILE A 63 -3.46 -10.96 3.64
CA ILE A 63 -3.11 -12.21 2.96
C ILE A 63 -1.62 -12.45 3.21
N ARG A 64 -1.28 -13.55 3.86
CA ARG A 64 0.10 -13.88 4.27
C ARG A 64 0.41 -15.35 4.04
N ILE A 65 0.29 -15.76 2.79
CA ILE A 65 0.36 -17.16 2.36
C ILE A 65 1.76 -17.47 1.84
N SER A 66 2.23 -18.69 2.07
CA SER A 66 3.39 -19.26 1.39
C SER A 66 3.12 -20.73 1.11
N GLY A 67 3.53 -21.22 -0.05
CA GLY A 67 3.27 -22.58 -0.49
C GLY A 67 4.31 -23.08 -1.48
N THR A 68 4.28 -24.38 -1.75
CA THR A 68 5.07 -25.00 -2.82
C THR A 68 4.21 -25.11 -4.08
N VAL A 69 4.87 -25.03 -5.23
CA VAL A 69 4.22 -25.27 -6.53
C VAL A 69 4.54 -26.69 -6.92
N ASN A 70 3.61 -27.62 -6.63
CA ASN A 70 3.79 -29.04 -6.91
C ASN A 70 3.33 -29.44 -8.32
N GLU A 71 2.70 -28.52 -9.04
CA GLU A 71 2.22 -28.75 -10.40
C GLU A 71 3.39 -28.77 -11.39
N ALA A 72 3.52 -29.89 -12.09
CA ALA A 72 4.58 -30.06 -13.08
C ALA A 72 4.43 -29.00 -14.18
N ASN A 73 5.52 -28.25 -14.42
CA ASN A 73 5.73 -27.33 -15.55
C ASN A 73 5.14 -25.92 -15.43
N LEU A 74 4.71 -25.45 -14.26
CA LEU A 74 4.37 -24.04 -14.11
C LEU A 74 5.63 -23.17 -14.10
N SER A 75 5.63 -22.10 -14.89
CA SER A 75 6.62 -21.03 -14.79
C SER A 75 6.21 -20.02 -13.72
N CYS A 76 7.12 -19.13 -13.32
CA CYS A 76 6.73 -18.03 -12.44
C CYS A 76 5.72 -17.08 -13.09
N ASP A 77 5.70 -16.94 -14.42
CA ASP A 77 4.71 -16.10 -15.08
C ASP A 77 3.30 -16.70 -14.97
N ASP A 78 3.16 -18.04 -15.05
CA ASP A 78 1.88 -18.73 -14.83
C ASP A 78 1.40 -18.56 -13.39
N VAL A 79 2.32 -18.69 -12.42
CA VAL A 79 2.04 -18.45 -10.99
C VAL A 79 1.54 -17.03 -10.77
N PHE A 80 2.21 -16.03 -11.36
CA PHE A 80 1.77 -14.65 -11.23
C PHE A 80 0.45 -14.39 -11.93
N ASN A 81 0.20 -14.96 -13.10
CA ASN A 81 -1.06 -14.75 -13.80
C ASN A 81 -2.23 -15.27 -12.97
N THR A 82 -2.11 -16.49 -12.45
CA THR A 82 -3.12 -17.09 -11.57
C THR A 82 -3.35 -16.24 -10.32
N ILE A 83 -2.27 -15.90 -9.60
CA ILE A 83 -2.40 -15.10 -8.37
C ILE A 83 -2.99 -13.71 -8.66
N ASN A 84 -2.55 -13.04 -9.72
CA ASN A 84 -2.99 -11.67 -9.98
C ASN A 84 -4.40 -11.60 -10.53
N TYR A 85 -4.76 -12.46 -11.49
CA TYR A 85 -6.07 -12.38 -12.13
C TYR A 85 -7.14 -13.07 -11.31
N ASP A 86 -6.88 -14.30 -10.86
CA ASP A 86 -7.91 -15.13 -10.23
C ASP A 86 -8.04 -14.83 -8.73
N TYR A 87 -6.93 -14.47 -8.07
CA TYR A 87 -6.89 -14.31 -6.61
C TYR A 87 -6.81 -12.85 -6.15
N LEU A 88 -6.09 -11.97 -6.84
CA LEU A 88 -5.92 -10.59 -6.42
C LEU A 88 -6.59 -9.57 -7.35
N GLY A 89 -7.26 -10.02 -8.41
CA GLY A 89 -7.80 -9.13 -9.45
C GLY A 89 -8.81 -8.15 -8.88
N PHE A 90 -9.70 -8.61 -7.99
CA PHE A 90 -10.61 -7.72 -7.27
C PHE A 90 -9.87 -6.67 -6.42
N VAL A 91 -8.82 -7.08 -5.70
CA VAL A 91 -8.04 -6.17 -4.84
C VAL A 91 -7.31 -5.13 -5.69
N ILE A 92 -6.61 -5.56 -6.76
CA ILE A 92 -5.67 -4.76 -7.52
C ILE A 92 -6.37 -3.91 -8.61
N ASP A 93 -7.35 -4.46 -9.32
CA ASP A 93 -7.86 -3.85 -10.55
C ASP A 93 -9.25 -3.18 -10.39
N SER A 94 -9.97 -3.44 -9.30
CA SER A 94 -11.31 -2.85 -9.11
C SER A 94 -11.30 -1.33 -8.92
N GLY A 95 -10.19 -0.75 -8.44
CA GLY A 95 -10.12 0.64 -7.99
C GLY A 95 -10.96 0.94 -6.74
N LYS A 96 -11.47 -0.10 -6.05
CA LYS A 96 -12.36 0.02 -4.88
C LYS A 96 -11.63 -0.18 -3.55
N THR A 97 -10.40 -0.65 -3.59
CA THR A 97 -9.56 -0.87 -2.41
C THR A 97 -8.30 -0.02 -2.47
N THR A 98 -7.73 0.26 -1.31
CA THR A 98 -6.31 0.60 -1.20
C THR A 98 -5.55 -0.63 -0.75
N TYR A 99 -4.37 -0.85 -1.33
CA TYR A 99 -3.64 -2.09 -1.11
C TYR A 99 -2.13 -1.90 -1.27
N ASN A 100 -1.39 -2.85 -0.71
CA ASN A 100 0.01 -3.08 -1.00
C ASN A 100 0.22 -4.60 -1.01
N SER A 101 0.60 -5.12 -2.17
CA SER A 101 0.70 -6.55 -2.45
C SER A 101 2.09 -6.91 -2.93
N TYR A 102 2.75 -7.79 -2.20
CA TYR A 102 4.01 -8.40 -2.56
C TYR A 102 3.76 -9.86 -2.93
N VAL A 103 4.00 -10.20 -4.20
CA VAL A 103 3.90 -11.57 -4.71
C VAL A 103 5.30 -12.05 -5.08
N TYR A 104 5.70 -13.18 -4.52
CA TYR A 104 6.99 -13.81 -4.74
C TYR A 104 6.81 -15.16 -5.42
N CYS A 105 7.67 -15.45 -6.39
CA CYS A 105 7.82 -16.78 -6.98
C CYS A 105 9.29 -17.16 -7.00
N GLY A 106 9.62 -18.28 -6.36
CA GLY A 106 10.94 -18.92 -6.45
C GLY A 106 10.92 -20.00 -7.52
N PHE A 107 11.97 -20.08 -8.31
CA PHE A 107 12.09 -21.04 -9.41
C PHE A 107 13.45 -21.71 -9.44
N ASN A 108 13.48 -22.89 -10.05
CA ASN A 108 14.69 -23.64 -10.33
C ASN A 108 15.48 -22.97 -11.47
N PRO A 109 16.73 -22.51 -11.28
CA PRO A 109 17.47 -21.80 -12.32
C PRO A 109 17.82 -22.65 -13.55
N GLU A 110 17.87 -23.98 -13.41
CA GLU A 110 18.23 -24.88 -14.52
C GLU A 110 17.02 -25.22 -15.39
N THR A 111 15.84 -25.34 -14.79
CA THR A 111 14.61 -25.74 -15.49
C THR A 111 13.62 -24.60 -15.69
N GLU A 112 13.85 -23.44 -15.05
CA GLU A 112 12.98 -22.26 -15.01
C GLU A 112 11.57 -22.50 -14.43
N LYS A 113 11.35 -23.66 -13.82
CA LYS A 113 10.05 -24.04 -13.21
C LYS A 113 9.88 -23.41 -11.84
N ALA A 114 8.67 -22.93 -11.57
CA ALA A 114 8.28 -22.45 -10.25
C ALA A 114 8.29 -23.59 -9.23
N GLU A 115 8.86 -23.35 -8.06
CA GLU A 115 8.94 -24.32 -6.96
C GLU A 115 8.19 -23.84 -5.72
N ARG A 116 8.06 -22.53 -5.55
CA ARG A 116 7.45 -21.92 -4.36
C ARG A 116 6.86 -20.56 -4.66
N PHE A 117 5.85 -20.18 -3.89
CA PHE A 117 5.24 -18.86 -3.97
C PHE A 117 4.98 -18.28 -2.58
N SER A 118 4.83 -16.96 -2.52
CA SER A 118 4.33 -16.27 -1.33
C SER A 118 3.52 -15.04 -1.73
N ILE A 119 2.46 -14.76 -0.97
CA ILE A 119 1.61 -13.59 -1.10
C ILE A 119 1.65 -12.87 0.26
N SER A 120 2.07 -11.60 0.23
CA SER A 120 2.07 -10.69 1.37
C SER A 120 1.31 -9.43 0.98
N THR A 121 0.02 -9.40 1.30
CA THR A 121 -0.90 -8.33 0.92
C THR A 121 -1.65 -7.80 2.13
N TYR A 122 -1.83 -6.49 2.20
CA TYR A 122 -2.86 -5.89 3.02
C TYR A 122 -3.70 -4.95 2.17
N PHE A 123 -4.99 -4.85 2.48
CA PHE A 123 -5.91 -3.96 1.78
C PHE A 123 -7.10 -3.51 2.64
N ASP A 124 -7.66 -2.36 2.27
CA ASP A 124 -8.85 -1.77 2.87
C ASP A 124 -9.84 -1.33 1.77
N PRO A 125 -11.16 -1.58 1.91
CA PRO A 125 -12.17 -0.97 1.04
C PRO A 125 -12.24 0.54 1.26
N LEU A 126 -12.45 1.29 0.18
CA LEU A 126 -12.45 2.76 0.18
C LEU A 126 -13.81 3.40 0.51
N THR A 127 -14.91 2.68 0.26
CA THR A 127 -16.29 3.18 0.42
C THR A 127 -17.19 2.11 1.03
N ASP A 128 -18.39 2.49 1.48
CA ASP A 128 -19.36 1.53 2.04
C ASP A 128 -19.81 0.49 1.00
N SER A 129 -20.02 0.88 -0.26
CA SER A 129 -20.28 -0.08 -1.34
C SER A 129 -19.12 -1.05 -1.56
N ALA A 130 -17.87 -0.57 -1.44
CA ALA A 130 -16.70 -1.45 -1.56
C ALA A 130 -16.58 -2.41 -0.37
N VAL A 131 -17.07 -2.04 0.82
CA VAL A 131 -17.13 -2.93 1.98
C VAL A 131 -18.04 -4.12 1.67
N ASP A 132 -19.22 -3.89 1.09
CA ASP A 132 -20.15 -4.96 0.78
C ASP A 132 -19.61 -5.90 -0.30
N GLU A 133 -18.99 -5.35 -1.36
CA GLU A 133 -18.31 -6.15 -2.37
C GLU A 133 -17.12 -6.94 -1.83
N VAL A 134 -16.34 -6.36 -0.91
CA VAL A 134 -15.27 -7.10 -0.22
C VAL A 134 -15.87 -8.27 0.56
N LYS A 135 -16.99 -8.10 1.27
CA LYS A 135 -17.62 -9.21 2.02
C LYS A 135 -18.03 -10.35 1.07
N GLU A 136 -18.70 -10.03 -0.03
CA GLU A 136 -19.09 -11.03 -1.04
C GLU A 136 -17.86 -11.75 -1.62
N TRP A 137 -16.81 -11.01 -1.95
CA TRP A 137 -15.57 -11.57 -2.45
C TRP A 137 -14.88 -12.47 -1.41
N LEU A 138 -14.88 -12.08 -0.14
CA LEU A 138 -14.34 -12.89 0.96
C LEU A 138 -15.09 -14.23 1.13
N GLU A 139 -16.43 -14.23 1.00
CA GLU A 139 -17.24 -15.45 1.10
C GLU A 139 -16.91 -16.47 0.00
N VAL A 140 -16.57 -15.99 -1.20
CA VAL A 140 -16.22 -16.84 -2.34
C VAL A 140 -14.77 -17.30 -2.29
N MET A 141 -13.85 -16.41 -1.93
CA MET A 141 -12.42 -16.66 -2.09
C MET A 141 -11.74 -17.26 -0.86
N ASN A 142 -12.24 -16.99 0.35
CA ASN A 142 -11.53 -17.43 1.55
C ASN A 142 -11.61 -18.95 1.70
N GLY A 143 -10.47 -19.63 1.65
CA GLY A 143 -10.33 -21.07 1.75
C GLY A 143 -10.29 -21.83 0.42
N THR A 144 -10.32 -21.14 -0.72
CA THR A 144 -10.12 -21.78 -2.03
C THR A 144 -8.70 -22.35 -2.19
N ASP A 145 -8.52 -23.30 -3.11
CA ASP A 145 -7.23 -23.99 -3.29
C ASP A 145 -6.31 -23.27 -4.29
N LEU A 146 -5.16 -22.79 -3.80
CA LEU A 146 -4.09 -22.22 -4.59
C LEU A 146 -2.88 -23.17 -4.57
N TYR A 147 -2.75 -24.00 -5.60
CA TYR A 147 -1.67 -24.98 -5.75
C TYR A 147 -1.56 -25.97 -4.57
N GLY A 148 -2.70 -26.44 -4.05
CA GLY A 148 -2.74 -27.30 -2.85
C GLY A 148 -2.58 -26.54 -1.53
N THR A 149 -2.51 -25.20 -1.55
CA THR A 149 -2.44 -24.34 -0.36
C THR A 149 -3.73 -23.55 -0.20
N PRO A 150 -4.42 -23.59 0.96
CA PRO A 150 -5.62 -22.79 1.18
C PRO A 150 -5.35 -21.28 1.08
N PHE A 151 -6.17 -20.58 0.30
CA PHE A 151 -6.12 -19.13 0.17
C PHE A 151 -6.83 -18.46 1.35
N VAL A 152 -6.08 -18.18 2.41
CA VAL A 152 -6.61 -17.61 3.65
C VAL A 152 -6.51 -16.08 3.64
N ILE A 153 -7.64 -15.44 3.92
CA ILE A 153 -7.75 -14.00 4.13
C ILE A 153 -8.17 -13.76 5.58
N GLU A 154 -7.42 -12.93 6.28
CA GLU A 154 -7.58 -12.65 7.70
C GLU A 154 -7.91 -11.18 7.94
N SER A 155 -8.73 -10.90 8.95
CA SER A 155 -8.92 -9.53 9.43
C SER A 155 -7.86 -9.19 10.47
N ALA A 156 -7.15 -8.08 10.27
CA ALA A 156 -6.31 -7.50 11.31
C ALA A 156 -7.20 -6.93 12.42
N ARG A 157 -6.82 -7.19 13.67
CA ARG A 157 -7.50 -6.66 14.85
C ARG A 157 -7.26 -5.16 14.97
N GLU A 158 -5.99 -4.77 14.85
CA GLU A 158 -5.48 -3.41 14.99
C GLU A 158 -4.20 -3.23 14.19
N LEU A 159 -3.77 -1.99 14.02
CA LEU A 159 -2.52 -1.59 13.38
C LEU A 159 -1.68 -0.75 14.35
N VAL A 160 -0.44 -1.18 14.57
CA VAL A 160 0.58 -0.37 15.24
C VAL A 160 1.51 0.23 14.19
N ILE A 161 1.74 1.54 14.27
CA ILE A 161 2.78 2.23 13.53
C ILE A 161 3.94 2.55 14.46
N SER A 162 5.08 1.91 14.26
CA SER A 162 6.35 2.36 14.82
C SER A 162 6.95 3.42 13.89
N LEU A 163 6.68 4.68 14.21
CA LEU A 163 7.10 5.84 13.41
C LEU A 163 8.49 6.31 13.87
N ARG A 164 9.48 6.14 13.01
CA ARG A 164 10.84 6.64 13.22
C ARG A 164 11.12 7.85 12.33
N VAL A 165 11.73 8.89 12.89
CA VAL A 165 12.32 10.01 12.12
C VAL A 165 13.82 10.08 12.35
N SER A 166 14.56 10.37 11.29
CA SER A 166 15.99 10.69 11.36
C SER A 166 16.25 11.97 10.55
N ALA A 167 16.83 12.98 11.19
CA ALA A 167 17.14 14.28 10.58
C ALA A 167 18.65 14.54 10.67
N GLY A 168 19.21 15.11 9.61
CA GLY A 168 20.64 15.40 9.56
C GLY A 168 21.08 16.04 8.25
N VAL A 169 22.37 15.86 7.94
CA VAL A 169 23.00 16.46 6.77
C VAL A 169 23.53 15.38 5.84
N LYS A 170 23.21 15.52 4.55
CA LYS A 170 23.89 14.84 3.45
C LYS A 170 24.85 15.81 2.76
N GLU A 171 25.97 15.33 2.23
CA GLU A 171 26.88 16.18 1.46
C GLU A 171 26.27 16.60 0.12
N SER A 172 25.51 15.69 -0.50
CA SER A 172 24.76 15.95 -1.73
C SER A 172 23.48 15.13 -1.76
N GLU A 173 22.54 15.47 -2.64
CA GLU A 173 21.27 14.76 -2.76
C GLU A 173 21.44 13.27 -3.14
N LYS A 174 22.52 12.95 -3.87
CA LYS A 174 22.86 11.59 -4.29
C LYS A 174 23.71 10.82 -3.27
N ASP A 175 24.18 11.48 -2.22
CA ASP A 175 24.95 10.83 -1.17
C ASP A 175 24.04 9.81 -0.44
N PRO A 176 24.42 8.51 -0.42
CA PRO A 176 23.66 7.53 0.32
C PRO A 176 23.76 7.74 1.84
N ASN A 177 24.81 8.42 2.32
CA ASN A 177 25.09 8.60 3.74
C ASN A 177 24.34 9.82 4.30
N LEU A 178 23.84 9.68 5.52
CA LEU A 178 23.26 10.78 6.29
C LEU A 178 24.07 10.93 7.57
N LEU A 179 24.67 12.09 7.79
CA LEU A 179 25.19 12.46 9.11
C LEU A 179 24.00 12.82 9.99
N VAL A 180 23.57 11.86 10.82
CA VAL A 180 22.37 12.00 11.65
C VAL A 180 22.64 12.90 12.86
N PHE A 181 21.83 13.94 13.01
CA PHE A 181 21.83 14.80 14.20
C PHE A 181 20.83 14.34 15.25
N LYS A 182 19.67 13.85 14.82
CA LYS A 182 18.65 13.32 15.72
C LYS A 182 17.88 12.18 15.08
N THR A 183 17.68 11.13 15.86
CA THR A 183 16.69 10.09 15.60
C THR A 183 15.70 10.04 16.75
N GLN A 184 14.43 9.82 16.43
CA GLN A 184 13.37 9.59 17.41
C GLN A 184 12.42 8.52 16.88
N THR A 185 11.91 7.67 17.77
CA THR A 185 10.83 6.73 17.47
C THR A 185 9.63 7.01 18.37
N SER A 186 8.43 6.78 17.85
CA SER A 186 7.16 6.86 18.54
C SER A 186 6.24 5.74 18.04
N ASN A 187 5.29 5.31 18.87
CA ASN A 187 4.37 4.24 18.50
C ASN A 187 2.94 4.75 18.55
N HIS A 188 2.17 4.46 17.50
CA HIS A 188 0.79 4.92 17.33
C HIS A 188 -0.11 3.73 17.05
N TYR A 189 -1.32 3.75 17.60
CA TYR A 189 -2.32 2.71 17.40
C TYR A 189 -3.43 3.24 16.51
N PHE A 190 -3.80 2.45 15.51
CA PHE A 190 -4.92 2.68 14.63
C PHE A 190 -5.78 1.42 14.58
N LYS A 191 -7.08 1.58 14.34
CA LYS A 191 -7.94 0.43 14.09
C LYS A 191 -7.59 -0.26 12.77
N THR A 192 -7.31 0.52 11.73
CA THR A 192 -7.11 0.00 10.37
C THR A 192 -6.07 0.84 9.59
N ASP A 193 -5.55 0.30 8.50
CA ASP A 193 -4.70 1.05 7.56
C ASP A 193 -5.47 2.18 6.87
N TYR A 194 -6.78 2.01 6.60
CA TYR A 194 -7.64 3.10 6.13
C TYR A 194 -7.64 4.30 7.11
N GLN A 195 -7.85 4.07 8.41
CA GLN A 195 -7.80 5.14 9.41
C GLN A 195 -6.41 5.79 9.46
N MET A 196 -5.36 4.98 9.49
CA MET A 196 -3.98 5.47 9.50
C MET A 196 -3.67 6.34 8.29
N LYS A 197 -4.20 6.00 7.11
CA LYS A 197 -4.08 6.84 5.90
C LYS A 197 -4.83 8.18 6.03
N GLN A 198 -6.01 8.20 6.64
CA GLN A 198 -6.78 9.44 6.86
C GLN A 198 -6.07 10.39 7.83
N GLU A 199 -5.35 9.85 8.81
CA GLU A 199 -4.72 10.65 9.87
C GLU A 199 -3.23 10.89 9.60
N LEU A 200 -2.40 9.86 9.74
CA LEU A 200 -0.95 9.98 9.67
C LEU A 200 -0.46 10.27 8.25
N MET A 201 -0.91 9.51 7.24
CA MET A 201 -0.41 9.72 5.87
C MET A 201 -0.87 11.08 5.30
N ALA A 202 -2.09 11.49 5.62
CA ALA A 202 -2.58 12.83 5.27
C ALA A 202 -1.72 13.93 5.90
N ASP A 203 -1.35 13.79 7.18
CA ASP A 203 -0.46 14.74 7.85
C ASP A 203 0.96 14.73 7.30
N ILE A 204 1.51 13.56 6.93
CA ILE A 204 2.80 13.49 6.24
C ILE A 204 2.74 14.29 4.94
N LYS A 205 1.71 14.04 4.11
CA LYS A 205 1.55 14.74 2.83
C LYS A 205 1.43 16.26 3.02
N ASN A 206 0.61 16.69 3.98
CA ASN A 206 0.25 18.09 4.13
C ASN A 206 1.25 18.89 4.97
N GLN A 207 2.01 18.25 5.86
CA GLN A 207 2.81 18.94 6.87
C GLN A 207 4.30 18.59 6.83
N PHE A 208 4.66 17.29 6.68
CA PHE A 208 6.05 16.84 6.82
C PHE A 208 7.00 17.42 5.76
N TYR A 209 6.50 17.68 4.55
CA TYR A 209 7.28 18.24 3.44
C TYR A 209 7.31 19.78 3.41
N SER A 210 6.74 20.44 4.40
CA SER A 210 6.69 21.91 4.44
C SER A 210 7.99 22.50 4.98
N LEU A 211 8.43 23.60 4.36
CA LEU A 211 9.51 24.45 4.87
C LEU A 211 8.99 25.59 5.77
N ASP A 212 7.68 25.69 5.99
CA ASP A 212 7.08 26.65 6.93
C ASP A 212 7.06 26.04 8.34
N SER A 213 7.78 26.65 9.28
CA SER A 213 7.85 26.20 10.67
C SER A 213 6.49 26.11 11.36
N ARG A 214 5.51 26.93 10.96
CA ARG A 214 4.14 26.90 11.49
C ARG A 214 3.35 25.68 11.02
N VAL A 215 3.83 24.99 9.98
CA VAL A 215 3.21 23.81 9.40
C VAL A 215 3.96 22.54 9.81
N VAL A 216 5.29 22.52 9.69
CA VAL A 216 6.07 21.30 9.93
C VAL A 216 6.33 21.04 11.42
N LEU A 217 6.48 22.06 12.27
CA LEU A 217 6.75 21.81 13.70
C LEU A 217 5.55 21.18 14.44
N PRO A 218 4.29 21.59 14.20
CA PRO A 218 3.12 20.90 14.76
C PRO A 218 3.05 19.41 14.40
N PHE A 219 3.51 19.01 13.21
CA PHE A 219 3.61 17.59 12.84
C PHE A 219 4.48 16.82 13.84
N PHE A 220 5.65 17.35 14.19
CA PHE A 220 6.53 16.72 15.16
C PHE A 220 5.91 16.64 16.55
N ALA A 221 5.21 17.69 16.97
CA ALA A 221 4.54 17.77 18.27
C ALA A 221 3.46 16.69 18.41
N LYS A 222 2.65 16.53 17.36
CA LYS A 222 1.56 15.56 17.29
C LYS A 222 2.07 14.13 17.25
N TRP A 223 3.05 13.85 16.39
CA TRP A 223 3.42 12.48 16.07
C TRP A 223 4.63 11.93 16.83
N PHE A 224 5.40 12.72 17.58
CA PHE A 224 6.56 12.19 18.32
C PHE A 224 6.45 12.36 19.84
N TYR A 225 6.41 13.59 20.32
CA TYR A 225 6.18 13.90 21.73
C TYR A 225 5.70 15.34 21.89
N PRO A 226 4.89 15.64 22.92
CA PRO A 226 4.49 17.01 23.24
C PRO A 226 5.71 17.92 23.43
N SER A 227 5.65 19.16 22.92
CA SER A 227 6.75 20.13 23.01
C SER A 227 8.01 19.80 22.19
N SER A 228 7.92 18.87 21.23
CA SER A 228 9.04 18.56 20.35
C SER A 228 9.37 19.68 19.35
N GLU A 229 8.48 20.67 19.19
CA GLU A 229 8.66 21.82 18.28
C GLU A 229 9.96 22.56 18.54
N ALA A 230 10.27 22.87 19.81
CA ALA A 230 11.50 23.60 20.15
C ALA A 230 12.77 22.80 19.81
N THR A 231 12.70 21.48 19.93
CA THR A 231 13.81 20.58 19.60
C THR A 231 13.98 20.49 18.09
N TYR A 232 12.89 20.20 17.36
CA TYR A 232 12.92 20.04 15.92
C TYR A 232 13.12 21.35 15.17
N ASN A 233 12.74 22.50 15.74
CA ASN A 233 13.09 23.80 15.16
C ASN A 233 14.62 23.94 15.02
N ARG A 234 15.37 23.60 16.06
CA ARG A 234 16.84 23.64 16.03
C ARG A 234 17.44 22.60 15.10
N VAL A 235 16.91 21.37 15.14
CA VAL A 235 17.42 20.26 14.32
C VAL A 235 17.19 20.53 12.84
N LEU A 236 16.01 21.02 12.44
CA LEU A 236 15.67 21.27 11.04
C LEU A 236 16.40 22.46 10.45
N HIS A 237 16.68 23.51 11.24
CA HIS A 237 17.58 24.60 10.81
C HIS A 237 19.02 24.14 10.53
N ALA A 238 19.44 23.02 11.10
CA ALA A 238 20.75 22.43 10.86
C ALA A 238 20.71 21.29 9.82
N SER A 239 19.53 20.74 9.51
CA SER A 239 19.38 19.55 8.66
C SER A 239 19.00 19.91 7.23
N ASN A 240 19.60 19.27 6.23
CA ASN A 240 19.20 19.40 4.83
C ASN A 240 18.44 18.18 4.31
N TYR A 241 18.25 17.18 5.18
CA TYR A 241 17.59 15.93 4.82
C TYR A 241 16.91 15.28 6.04
N VAL A 242 15.70 14.76 5.83
CA VAL A 242 14.92 14.07 6.86
C VAL A 242 14.29 12.80 6.31
N TYR A 243 14.44 11.68 7.01
CA TYR A 243 13.71 10.42 6.75
C TYR A 243 12.61 10.22 7.77
N LEU A 244 11.48 9.71 7.30
CA LEU A 244 10.37 9.25 8.12
C LEU A 244 9.98 7.84 7.70
N GLU A 245 9.95 6.93 8.66
CA GLU A 245 9.82 5.48 8.45
C GLU A 245 8.68 4.95 9.33
N PRO A 246 7.46 4.87 8.80
CA PRO A 246 6.32 4.27 9.48
C PRO A 246 6.32 2.75 9.28
N GLU A 247 6.88 2.00 10.23
CA GLU A 247 6.81 0.55 10.21
C GLU A 247 5.40 0.09 10.62
N ARG A 248 4.71 -0.57 9.69
CA ARG A 248 3.35 -1.13 9.89
C ARG A 248 3.44 -2.51 10.53
N ILE A 249 2.78 -2.66 11.67
CA ILE A 249 2.68 -3.93 12.40
C ILE A 249 1.20 -4.20 12.65
N PHE A 250 0.62 -5.10 11.87
CA PHE A 250 -0.76 -5.54 12.03
C PHE A 250 -0.83 -6.59 13.14
N LEU A 251 -1.74 -6.39 14.09
CA LEU A 251 -2.03 -7.34 15.15
C LEU A 251 -3.11 -8.31 14.67
N MET A 252 -2.84 -9.62 14.79
CA MET A 252 -3.68 -10.68 14.23
C MET A 252 -4.22 -11.58 15.33
N ASP A 253 -5.38 -12.19 15.10
CA ASP A 253 -5.98 -13.14 16.06
C ASP A 253 -5.31 -14.52 16.01
N LYS A 254 -4.88 -14.96 14.82
CA LYS A 254 -4.23 -16.25 14.60
C LYS A 254 -2.72 -16.12 14.58
N GLU A 255 -2.03 -17.18 14.99
CA GLU A 255 -0.56 -17.23 14.93
C GLU A 255 -0.06 -17.24 13.46
N PRO A 256 1.03 -16.51 13.14
CA PRO A 256 1.73 -15.58 14.03
C PRO A 256 0.87 -14.35 14.37
N LYS A 257 0.82 -13.91 15.63
CA LYS A 257 -0.05 -12.78 16.05
C LYS A 257 0.35 -11.40 15.52
N ILE A 258 1.41 -11.34 14.72
CA ILE A 258 1.87 -10.11 14.07
C ILE A 258 2.06 -10.36 12.58
N PHE A 259 1.76 -9.34 11.79
CA PHE A 259 2.09 -9.29 10.38
C PHE A 259 2.70 -7.93 10.06
N SER A 260 3.91 -7.95 9.50
CA SER A 260 4.56 -6.76 8.93
C SER A 260 4.77 -6.97 7.44
N PRO A 261 4.36 -6.03 6.58
CA PRO A 261 4.54 -6.14 5.15
C PRO A 261 6.02 -6.28 4.77
N MET A 262 6.33 -7.13 3.79
CA MET A 262 7.72 -7.35 3.36
C MET A 262 8.38 -6.10 2.75
N ILE A 263 7.59 -5.18 2.20
CA ILE A 263 8.08 -3.90 1.66
C ILE A 263 7.78 -2.79 2.65
N LYS A 264 8.85 -2.18 3.17
CA LYS A 264 8.80 -1.00 4.02
C LYS A 264 8.63 0.25 3.16
N MET A 265 7.84 1.20 3.66
CA MET A 265 7.74 2.54 3.08
C MET A 265 8.63 3.51 3.85
N THR A 266 9.30 4.39 3.13
CA THR A 266 10.12 5.46 3.69
C THR A 266 9.77 6.76 2.98
N TYR A 267 9.53 7.81 3.75
CA TYR A 267 9.34 9.16 3.25
C TYR A 267 10.63 9.93 3.45
N ALA A 268 11.16 10.48 2.36
CA ALA A 268 12.39 11.24 2.40
C ALA A 268 12.11 12.69 1.98
N HIS A 269 12.48 13.64 2.82
CA HIS A 269 12.38 15.06 2.53
C HIS A 269 13.78 15.64 2.27
N SER A 270 14.06 15.90 0.99
CA SER A 270 15.26 16.59 0.52
C SER A 270 15.02 18.11 0.57
N CYS A 271 15.81 18.82 1.38
CA CYS A 271 15.71 20.27 1.54
C CYS A 271 16.81 21.03 0.77
N PHE A 272 17.59 20.32 -0.06
CA PHE A 272 18.68 20.90 -0.87
C PHE A 272 18.25 22.01 -1.82
N ASN A 273 16.98 22.01 -2.23
CA ASN A 273 16.41 23.00 -3.13
C ASN A 273 15.71 24.15 -2.39
N SER A 274 15.71 24.15 -1.05
CA SER A 274 15.19 25.28 -0.28
C SER A 274 16.12 26.51 -0.41
N PRO A 275 15.60 27.73 -0.14
CA PRO A 275 16.42 28.94 -0.13
C PRO A 275 17.58 28.89 0.87
N SER A 276 17.38 28.28 2.05
CA SER A 276 18.43 28.14 3.08
C SER A 276 19.36 26.95 2.85
N LYS A 277 19.02 26.02 1.93
CA LYS A 277 19.60 24.68 1.80
C LYS A 277 19.34 23.75 2.99
N PHE A 278 18.59 24.21 3.98
CA PHE A 278 18.16 23.45 5.16
C PHE A 278 16.64 23.35 5.19
N CYS A 279 16.11 22.50 6.07
CA CYS A 279 14.68 22.22 6.16
C CYS A 279 13.88 23.32 6.86
N LEU A 280 14.55 24.24 7.56
CA LEU A 280 14.00 25.50 8.06
C LEU A 280 15.02 26.64 7.91
#